data_AF-A0A8S4S1R0-F1
#
_entry.id   AF-A0A8S4S1R0-F1
#
_cell.length_a   1.000
_cell.length_b   1.000
_cell.length_c   1.000
_cell.angle_alpha   90.00
_cell.angle_beta   90.00
_cell.angle_gamma   90.00
#
_symmetry.space_group_name_H-M   'P 1'
#
loop_
_entity.id
_entity.type
_entity.pdbx_description
1 polymer ?
#
loop_
_entity_poly.entity_id
_entity_poly.type
_entity_poly.pdbx_seq_one_letter_code
_entity_poly.pdbx_strand_id
1 'polypeptide(L)'
;MERAMLGVCLRDRISNVEIRRRTRVTDIAQRVARLKWQWAGHIVRRKDGRWDPKVLEWQPRTGKRSVGRPPTRWADDIKRVAGSRWIQAAQNHGIWNSLQKSYVQQWTSFGLYDDDNDTILSLRLFAPSETLLLALYHHQKHITVH
;
A
#
# COMPACT_ATOMS: atom_id res chain seq x y z
N MET A 1 15.02 -5.48 13.68
CA MET A 1 14.39 -6.66 14.31
C MET A 1 14.95 -7.95 13.73
N GLU A 2 14.85 -8.21 12.42
CA GLU A 2 15.31 -9.49 11.81
C GLU A 2 16.80 -9.82 12.06
N ARG A 3 17.69 -8.82 12.00
CA ARG A 3 19.11 -8.99 12.36
C ARG A 3 19.31 -9.45 13.81
N ALA A 4 18.53 -8.89 14.74
CA ALA A 4 18.59 -9.25 16.16
C ALA A 4 18.10 -10.67 16.42
N MET A 5 17.10 -11.16 15.66
CA MET A 5 16.64 -12.55 15.74
C MET A 5 17.72 -13.57 15.39
N LEU A 6 18.69 -13.18 14.55
CA LEU A 6 19.81 -14.01 14.12
C LEU A 6 21.13 -13.71 14.87
N GLY A 7 21.14 -12.75 15.80
CA GLY A 7 22.37 -12.30 16.47
C GLY A 7 23.40 -11.64 15.53
N VAL A 8 22.97 -11.15 14.36
CA VAL A 8 23.84 -10.60 13.31
C VAL A 8 23.99 -9.09 13.47
N CYS A 9 25.21 -8.58 13.39
CA CYS A 9 25.52 -7.16 13.41
C CYS A 9 25.81 -6.61 11.99
N LEU A 10 26.05 -5.29 11.89
CA LEU A 10 26.38 -4.67 10.59
C LEU A 10 27.76 -5.09 10.08
N ARG A 11 28.69 -5.47 10.97
CA ARG A 11 30.06 -5.86 10.61
C ARG A 11 30.12 -7.21 9.89
N ASP A 12 29.13 -8.07 10.08
CA ASP A 12 29.06 -9.39 9.45
C ASP A 12 28.79 -9.30 7.94
N ARG A 13 28.43 -8.10 7.43
CA ARG A 13 28.16 -7.81 6.01
C ARG A 13 27.20 -8.81 5.35
N ILE A 14 26.31 -9.42 6.14
CA ILE A 14 25.27 -10.31 5.63
C ILE A 14 24.20 -9.47 4.92
N SER A 15 23.88 -9.84 3.69
CA SER A 15 22.88 -9.17 2.88
C SER A 15 21.48 -9.30 3.49
N ASN A 16 20.62 -8.33 3.23
CA ASN A 16 19.23 -8.38 3.70
C ASN A 16 18.45 -9.52 3.04
N VAL A 17 18.83 -9.91 1.80
CA VAL A 17 18.28 -11.08 1.11
C VAL A 17 18.56 -12.36 1.90
N GLU A 18 19.80 -12.54 2.36
CA GLU A 18 20.19 -13.70 3.14
C GLU A 18 19.54 -13.72 4.53
N ILE A 19 19.40 -12.55 5.17
CA ILE A 19 18.66 -12.42 6.44
C ILE A 19 17.19 -12.84 6.26
N ARG A 20 16.51 -12.31 5.24
CA ARG A 20 15.11 -12.67 4.93
C ARG A 20 14.96 -14.16 4.60
N ARG A 21 15.92 -14.74 3.87
CA ARG A 21 15.96 -16.19 3.57
C ARG A 21 16.02 -17.03 4.85
N ARG A 22 16.84 -16.61 5.82
CA ARG A 22 17.01 -17.31 7.10
C ARG A 22 15.82 -17.15 8.03
N THR A 23 15.30 -15.94 8.17
CA THR A 23 14.19 -15.64 9.11
C THR A 23 12.85 -16.15 8.59
N ARG A 24 12.67 -16.28 7.26
CA ARG A 24 11.39 -16.59 6.60
C ARG A 24 10.25 -15.68 7.04
N VAL A 25 10.58 -14.49 7.53
CA VAL A 25 9.60 -13.48 7.94
C VAL A 25 8.84 -13.05 6.68
N THR A 26 7.51 -12.99 6.80
CA THR A 26 6.67 -12.55 5.67
C THR A 26 7.04 -11.13 5.28
N ASP A 27 7.31 -10.93 3.99
CA ASP A 27 7.64 -9.63 3.46
C ASP A 27 6.53 -8.61 3.81
N ILE A 28 6.90 -7.59 4.57
CA ILE A 28 5.98 -6.55 5.03
C ILE A 28 5.35 -5.84 3.84
N ALA A 29 6.08 -5.62 2.75
CA ALA A 29 5.55 -5.00 1.54
C ALA A 29 4.46 -5.87 0.90
N GLN A 30 4.64 -7.20 0.86
CA GLN A 30 3.59 -8.12 0.41
C GLN A 30 2.35 -8.03 1.30
N ARG A 31 2.54 -8.02 2.62
CA ARG A 31 1.43 -7.97 3.59
C ARG A 31 0.64 -6.67 3.42
N VAL A 32 1.35 -5.55 3.36
CA VAL A 32 0.80 -4.21 3.22
C VAL A 32 0.08 -4.04 1.88
N ALA A 33 0.65 -4.53 0.76
CA ALA A 33 -0.01 -4.54 -0.54
C ALA A 33 -1.31 -5.37 -0.52
N ARG A 34 -1.30 -6.57 0.07
CA ARG A 34 -2.51 -7.38 0.22
C ARG A 34 -3.60 -6.65 1.00
N LEU A 35 -3.23 -6.00 2.12
CA LEU A 35 -4.18 -5.26 2.94
C LEU A 35 -4.78 -4.07 2.20
N LYS A 36 -3.96 -3.31 1.46
CA LYS A 36 -4.45 -2.21 0.63
C LYS A 36 -5.44 -2.68 -0.44
N TRP A 37 -5.13 -3.77 -1.13
CA TRP A 37 -6.03 -4.37 -2.13
C TRP A 37 -7.36 -4.84 -1.50
N GLN A 38 -7.28 -5.52 -0.37
CA GLN A 38 -8.48 -5.99 0.36
C GLN A 38 -9.34 -4.82 0.85
N TRP A 39 -8.71 -3.80 1.41
CA TRP A 39 -9.39 -2.59 1.87
C TRP A 39 -10.09 -1.86 0.73
N ALA A 40 -9.44 -1.68 -0.42
CA ALA A 40 -10.04 -1.03 -1.59
C ALA A 40 -11.33 -1.76 -2.03
N GLY A 41 -11.26 -3.09 -2.15
CA GLY A 41 -12.43 -3.89 -2.49
C GLY A 41 -13.53 -3.84 -1.43
N HIS A 42 -13.14 -3.84 -0.15
CA HIS A 42 -14.08 -3.72 0.98
C HIS A 42 -14.82 -2.40 0.95
N ILE A 43 -14.13 -1.27 0.76
CA ILE A 43 -14.77 0.05 0.72
C ILE A 43 -15.74 0.15 -0.46
N VAL A 44 -15.37 -0.31 -1.65
CA VAL A 44 -16.24 -0.27 -2.82
C VAL A 44 -17.53 -1.08 -2.61
N ARG A 45 -17.44 -2.25 -1.97
CA ARG A 45 -18.60 -3.12 -1.73
C ARG A 45 -19.45 -2.70 -0.53
N ARG A 46 -18.94 -1.81 0.32
CA ARG A 46 -19.67 -1.34 1.50
C ARG A 46 -20.79 -0.38 1.07
N LYS A 47 -21.99 -0.56 1.63
CA LYS A 47 -23.20 0.22 1.29
C LYS A 47 -23.69 1.13 2.43
N ASP A 48 -22.86 1.39 3.42
CA ASP A 48 -23.22 2.10 4.65
C ASP A 48 -23.26 3.64 4.52
N GLY A 49 -23.16 4.17 3.30
CA GLY A 49 -23.29 5.60 3.02
C GLY A 49 -22.19 6.48 3.64
N ARG A 50 -21.13 5.87 4.19
CA ARG A 50 -20.02 6.61 4.80
C ARG A 50 -19.20 7.35 3.74
N TRP A 51 -18.36 8.26 4.20
CA TRP A 51 -17.52 9.09 3.35
C TRP A 51 -16.38 8.30 2.68
N ASP A 52 -16.10 7.06 3.12
CA ASP A 52 -14.99 6.21 2.66
C ASP A 52 -14.90 6.08 1.11
N PRO A 53 -15.99 5.83 0.34
CA PRO A 53 -15.92 5.79 -1.13
C PRO A 53 -15.61 7.14 -1.76
N LYS A 54 -16.03 8.25 -1.13
CA LYS A 54 -15.74 9.61 -1.61
C LYS A 54 -14.26 9.94 -1.51
N VAL A 55 -13.52 9.32 -0.58
CA VAL A 55 -12.06 9.45 -0.45
C VAL A 55 -11.34 8.86 -1.65
N LEU A 56 -11.82 7.71 -2.13
CA LEU A 56 -11.23 6.99 -3.25
C LEU A 56 -11.30 7.81 -4.55
N GLU A 57 -12.37 8.58 -4.70
CA GLU A 57 -12.61 9.46 -5.85
C GLU A 57 -12.07 10.88 -5.65
N TRP A 58 -11.64 11.23 -4.43
CA TRP A 58 -11.31 12.60 -4.09
C TRP A 58 -10.13 13.12 -4.92
N GLN A 59 -10.37 14.22 -5.62
CA GLN A 59 -9.38 14.95 -6.41
C GLN A 59 -9.44 16.43 -6.01
N PRO A 60 -8.33 17.03 -5.55
CA PRO A 60 -8.24 18.48 -5.44
C PRO A 60 -8.47 19.10 -6.82
N ARG A 61 -9.54 19.88 -6.97
CA ARG A 61 -9.91 20.55 -8.23
C ARG A 61 -9.17 21.87 -8.43
N THR A 62 -8.49 22.38 -7.41
CA THR A 62 -7.94 23.75 -7.39
C THR A 62 -6.46 23.73 -7.03
N GLY A 63 -5.65 24.49 -7.77
CA GLY A 63 -4.21 24.71 -7.52
C GLY A 63 -3.28 24.09 -8.58
N LYS A 64 -2.26 24.84 -9.00
CA LYS A 64 -1.11 24.31 -9.76
C LYS A 64 -0.17 23.62 -8.77
N ARG A 65 0.10 22.33 -8.96
CA ARG A 65 1.10 21.60 -8.16
C ARG A 65 2.51 21.98 -8.63
N SER A 66 3.47 22.04 -7.71
CA SER A 66 4.87 22.28 -8.03
C SER A 66 5.42 21.21 -9.00
N VAL A 67 6.34 21.61 -9.88
CA VAL A 67 7.02 20.71 -10.82
C VAL A 67 7.92 19.73 -10.04
N GLY A 68 7.82 18.42 -10.32
CA GLY A 68 8.53 17.38 -9.58
C GLY A 68 7.95 15.97 -9.81
N ARG A 69 7.82 15.18 -8.73
CA ARG A 69 7.31 13.79 -8.74
C ARG A 69 6.02 13.65 -9.58
N PRO A 70 5.87 12.58 -10.38
CA PRO A 70 4.62 12.31 -11.10
C PRO A 70 3.43 12.35 -10.14
N PRO A 71 2.29 12.92 -10.57
CA PRO A 71 1.10 13.08 -9.72
C PRO A 71 0.41 11.74 -9.51
N THR A 72 0.99 10.88 -8.66
CA THR A 72 0.44 9.55 -8.33
C THR A 72 -0.52 9.68 -7.16
N ARG A 73 -1.76 9.27 -7.37
CA ARG A 73 -2.82 9.21 -6.36
C ARG A 73 -2.90 7.83 -5.76
N TRP A 74 -3.57 7.75 -4.60
CA TRP A 74 -3.75 6.50 -3.88
C TRP A 74 -4.35 5.37 -4.72
N ALA A 75 -5.29 5.68 -5.63
CA ALA A 75 -5.96 4.70 -6.48
C ALA A 75 -5.23 4.40 -7.80
N ASP A 76 -4.14 5.10 -8.13
CA ASP A 76 -3.50 4.99 -9.45
C ASP A 76 -2.71 3.68 -9.60
N ASP A 77 -2.17 3.14 -8.51
CA ASP A 77 -1.57 1.80 -8.50
C ASP A 77 -2.63 0.70 -8.63
N ILE A 78 -3.81 0.88 -8.05
CA ILE A 78 -4.94 -0.02 -8.23
C ILE A 78 -5.44 0.01 -9.69
N LYS A 79 -5.59 1.21 -10.27
CA LYS A 79 -5.97 1.39 -11.68
C LYS A 79 -4.97 0.76 -12.65
N ARG A 80 -3.69 0.73 -12.29
CA ARG A 80 -2.65 0.10 -13.11
C ARG A 80 -2.90 -1.40 -13.30
N VAL A 81 -3.50 -2.06 -12.31
CA VAL A 81 -3.75 -3.51 -12.32
C VAL A 81 -5.19 -3.84 -12.72
N ALA A 82 -6.17 -3.15 -12.15
CA ALA A 82 -7.60 -3.40 -12.37
C ALA A 82 -8.23 -2.53 -13.48
N GLY A 83 -7.46 -1.64 -14.10
CA GLY A 83 -7.91 -0.75 -15.16
C GLY A 83 -8.69 0.48 -14.67
N SER A 84 -9.15 1.31 -15.61
CA SER A 84 -9.90 2.54 -15.32
C SER A 84 -11.24 2.28 -14.62
N ARG A 85 -11.87 1.12 -14.89
CA ARG A 85 -13.12 0.67 -14.27
C ARG A 85 -12.92 -0.20 -13.03
N TRP A 86 -11.82 0.00 -12.30
CA TRP A 86 -11.48 -0.81 -11.13
C TRP A 86 -12.57 -0.88 -10.06
N ILE A 87 -13.42 0.15 -9.91
CA ILE A 87 -14.58 0.13 -9.00
C ILE A 87 -15.56 -0.99 -9.39
N GLN A 88 -15.83 -1.16 -10.68
CA GLN A 88 -16.69 -2.25 -11.16
C GLN A 88 -16.03 -3.62 -10.96
N ALA A 89 -14.72 -3.70 -11.21
CA ALA A 89 -13.94 -4.91 -10.95
C ALA A 89 -13.93 -5.27 -9.45
N ALA A 90 -13.82 -4.29 -8.57
CA ALA A 90 -13.86 -4.44 -7.12
C ALA A 90 -15.24 -4.87 -6.60
N GLN A 91 -16.32 -4.50 -7.30
CA GLN A 91 -17.66 -4.97 -6.95
C GLN A 91 -17.80 -6.49 -7.12
N ASN A 92 -17.12 -7.08 -8.11
CA ASN A 92 -17.10 -8.52 -8.33
C ASN A 92 -15.96 -9.17 -7.51
N HIS A 93 -16.31 -9.90 -6.46
CA HIS A 93 -15.34 -10.52 -5.56
C HIS A 93 -14.39 -11.52 -6.26
N GLY A 94 -14.86 -12.25 -7.27
CA GLY A 94 -14.06 -13.22 -8.01
C GLY A 94 -12.99 -12.55 -8.88
N ILE A 95 -13.39 -11.51 -9.63
CA ILE A 95 -12.48 -10.70 -10.45
C ILE A 95 -11.48 -9.95 -9.55
N TRP A 96 -11.95 -9.39 -8.44
CA TRP A 96 -11.09 -8.66 -7.51
C TRP A 96 -10.00 -9.54 -6.91
N ASN A 97 -10.34 -10.77 -6.51
CA ASN A 97 -9.38 -11.70 -5.92
C ASN A 97 -8.40 -12.27 -6.96
N SER A 98 -8.83 -12.48 -8.21
CA SER A 98 -7.93 -12.99 -9.25
C SER A 98 -6.79 -12.01 -9.58
N LEU A 99 -7.08 -10.70 -9.54
CA LEU A 99 -6.13 -9.62 -9.79
C LEU A 99 -5.18 -9.32 -8.62
N GLN A 100 -5.50 -9.80 -7.40
CA GLN A 100 -4.72 -9.52 -6.19
C GLN A 100 -3.26 -9.98 -6.32
N LYS A 101 -3.02 -11.13 -6.95
CA LYS A 101 -1.65 -11.66 -7.13
C LYS A 101 -0.79 -10.72 -7.97
N SER A 102 -1.34 -10.22 -9.08
CA SER A 102 -0.67 -9.27 -9.97
C SER A 102 -0.35 -7.95 -9.25
N TYR A 103 -1.29 -7.45 -8.45
CA TYR A 103 -1.06 -6.26 -7.63
C TYR A 103 0.06 -6.46 -6.62
N VAL A 104 0.05 -7.56 -5.88
CA VAL A 104 1.11 -7.87 -4.90
C VAL A 104 2.46 -8.02 -5.60
N GLN A 105 2.51 -8.71 -6.74
CA GLN A 105 3.75 -8.88 -7.51
C GLN A 105 4.38 -7.56 -7.95
N GLN A 106 3.57 -6.56 -8.33
CA GLN A 106 4.06 -5.22 -8.63
C GLN A 106 4.87 -4.60 -7.47
N TRP A 107 4.49 -4.90 -6.23
CA TRP A 107 5.16 -4.41 -5.01
C TRP A 107 6.22 -5.36 -4.45
N THR A 108 6.29 -6.58 -4.99
CA THR A 108 7.22 -7.64 -4.52
C THR A 108 8.41 -7.79 -5.46
N SER A 109 8.21 -7.57 -6.76
CA SER A 109 9.27 -7.70 -7.77
C SER A 109 10.34 -6.60 -7.64
N PHE A 110 10.03 -5.49 -6.95
CA PHE A 110 10.99 -4.45 -6.57
C PHE A 110 11.95 -4.88 -5.45
N GLY A 111 11.71 -6.02 -4.81
CA GLY A 111 12.61 -6.60 -3.79
C GLY A 111 13.58 -7.65 -4.33
N LEU A 112 13.59 -7.88 -5.65
CA LEU A 112 14.47 -8.85 -6.31
C LEU A 112 15.61 -8.21 -7.10
N TYR A 113 15.62 -6.88 -7.26
CA TYR A 113 16.73 -6.16 -7.86
C TYR A 113 16.97 -4.87 -7.07
N ASP A 114 18.24 -4.68 -6.77
CA ASP A 114 18.91 -3.51 -6.19
C ASP A 114 19.02 -3.41 -4.66
N ASP A 115 20.29 -3.61 -4.29
CA ASP A 115 20.99 -3.23 -3.08
C ASP A 115 20.69 -1.79 -2.67
N ASP A 116 20.76 -1.57 -1.36
CA ASP A 116 20.90 -0.27 -0.72
C ASP A 116 19.73 0.73 -0.92
N ASN A 117 18.89 0.83 0.13
CA ASN A 117 18.03 1.98 0.48
C ASN A 117 16.51 1.93 0.16
N ASP A 118 15.97 0.83 -0.39
CA ASP A 118 14.60 0.85 -0.94
C ASP A 118 13.44 0.33 -0.06
N THR A 119 13.72 -0.18 1.14
CA THR A 119 12.61 -0.57 2.06
C THR A 119 11.92 0.68 2.65
N ILE A 120 12.64 1.78 2.86
CA ILE A 120 12.06 3.07 3.30
C ILE A 120 11.45 3.83 2.11
N LEU A 121 11.99 3.69 0.91
CA LEU A 121 11.47 4.35 -0.30
C LEU A 121 10.18 3.70 -0.84
N SER A 122 10.02 2.38 -0.72
CA SER A 122 8.76 1.69 -1.01
C SER A 122 7.64 2.06 -0.03
N LEU A 123 7.92 2.21 1.27
CA LEU A 123 7.01 2.81 2.26
C LEU A 123 6.73 4.31 1.97
N ARG A 124 7.69 5.09 1.47
CA ARG A 124 7.46 6.48 1.01
C ARG A 124 6.69 6.60 -0.32
N LEU A 125 6.71 5.56 -1.15
CA LEU A 125 5.83 5.40 -2.32
C LEU A 125 4.43 4.95 -1.91
N PHE A 126 4.32 4.23 -0.79
CA PHE A 126 3.06 3.89 -0.13
C PHE A 126 2.36 5.11 0.49
N ALA A 127 3.16 6.06 1.02
CA ALA A 127 2.71 7.12 1.92
C ALA A 127 2.68 8.59 1.39
N PRO A 128 2.43 8.93 0.10
CA PRO A 128 2.12 10.32 -0.22
C PRO A 128 0.75 10.77 0.33
N SER A 129 -0.08 9.84 0.84
CA SER A 129 -1.42 10.13 1.39
C SER A 129 -1.70 9.54 2.78
N GLU A 130 -0.74 8.85 3.40
CA GLU A 130 -0.94 8.27 4.75
C GLU A 130 -1.01 9.32 5.86
N THR A 131 -0.49 10.52 5.64
CA THR A 131 -0.74 11.66 6.54
C THR A 131 -2.22 12.00 6.64
N LEU A 132 -2.99 11.82 5.56
CA LEU A 132 -4.44 11.98 5.58
C LEU A 132 -5.14 10.76 6.20
N LEU A 133 -4.68 9.53 5.94
CA LEU A 133 -5.28 8.33 6.53
C LEU A 133 -5.05 8.22 8.05
N LEU A 134 -3.86 8.58 8.56
CA LEU A 134 -3.63 8.65 10.01
C LEU A 134 -4.39 9.82 10.64
N ALA A 135 -4.44 11.00 10.01
CA ALA A 135 -5.25 12.11 10.50
C ALA A 135 -6.76 11.79 10.51
N LEU A 136 -7.26 11.09 9.49
CA LEU A 136 -8.66 10.67 9.39
C LEU A 136 -8.98 9.50 10.35
N TYR A 137 -8.06 8.54 10.50
CA TYR A 137 -8.19 7.45 11.47
C TYR A 137 -8.20 7.95 12.92
N HIS A 138 -7.39 8.98 13.23
CA HIS A 138 -7.42 9.66 14.52
C HIS A 138 -8.67 10.55 14.69
N HIS A 139 -9.13 11.24 13.65
CA HIS A 139 -10.35 12.06 13.72
C HIS A 139 -11.63 11.22 13.93
N GLN A 140 -11.68 10.01 13.39
CA GLN A 140 -12.86 9.13 13.49
C GLN A 140 -13.01 8.47 14.88
N LYS A 141 -11.95 8.41 15.69
CA LYS A 141 -12.03 7.95 17.09
C LYS A 141 -12.69 8.95 18.04
N HIS A 142 -12.84 10.21 17.64
CA HIS A 142 -13.48 11.25 18.48
C HIS A 142 -14.98 11.44 18.21
N ILE A 143 -15.58 10.73 17.25
CA ILE A 143 -17.01 10.87 16.89
C ILE A 143 -17.87 9.71 17.47
N THR A 144 -17.27 8.77 18.20
CA THR A 144 -17.97 7.64 18.86
C THR A 144 -17.84 7.67 20.38
N VAL A 145 -17.90 8.87 20.96
CA VAL A 145 -18.17 9.05 22.39
C VAL A 145 -19.21 10.17 22.54
N HIS A 146 -20.46 9.81 22.28
CA HIS A 146 -21.66 10.44 22.84
C HIS A 146 -22.72 9.35 22.97
#